data_AF-C7ZJA7-F1
#
_entry.id   AF-C7ZJA7-F1
#
_cell.length_a   1.000
_cell.length_b   1.000
_cell.length_c   1.000
_cell.angle_alpha   90.00
_cell.angle_beta   90.00
_cell.angle_gamma   90.00
#
_symmetry.space_group_name_H-M   'P 1'
#
loop_
_entity.id
_entity.type
_entity.pdbx_description
1 polymer ?
#
loop_
_entity_poly.entity_id
_entity_poly.type
_entity_poly.pdbx_seq_one_letter_code
_entity_poly.pdbx_strand_id
1 'polypeptide(L)'
;MAPKSTKEIVKYFNDSLEKVPSYEFPMKSLQLAQTAKSQLPGDRYNEYFEAACRAAWSLPHERGLFFWAPEAEEIYVQVARAFSHWPEPVGIFRELAHALMQLHLIQNGQ
;
A
#
# COMPACT_ATOMS: atom_id res chain seq x y z
N MET A 1 -12.60 4.05 15.47
CA MET A 1 -11.78 3.14 16.30
C MET A 1 -10.67 2.59 15.42
N ALA A 2 -9.40 2.91 15.70
CA ALA A 2 -8.29 2.34 14.93
C ALA A 2 -8.13 0.83 15.26
N PRO A 3 -7.91 -0.04 14.26
CA PRO A 3 -7.72 -1.48 14.49
C PRO A 3 -6.45 -1.72 15.32
N LYS A 4 -6.55 -2.62 16.32
CA LYS A 4 -5.52 -2.83 17.36
C LYS A 4 -4.55 -3.97 17.03
N SER A 5 -4.76 -4.66 15.90
CA SER A 5 -3.97 -5.81 15.49
C SER A 5 -3.88 -5.94 13.97
N THR A 6 -2.75 -6.45 13.46
CA THR A 6 -2.54 -6.76 12.04
C THR A 6 -3.64 -7.64 11.44
N LYS A 7 -4.23 -8.55 12.23
CA LYS A 7 -5.37 -9.37 11.78
C LYS A 7 -6.65 -8.56 11.59
N GLU A 8 -6.87 -7.55 12.43
CA GLU A 8 -8.01 -6.64 12.30
C GLU A 8 -7.84 -5.70 11.11
N ILE A 9 -6.60 -5.27 10.82
CA ILE A 9 -6.28 -4.46 9.63
C ILE A 9 -6.60 -5.25 8.36
N VAL A 10 -6.15 -6.51 8.27
CA VAL A 10 -6.40 -7.37 7.09
C VAL A 10 -7.89 -7.67 6.93
N LYS A 11 -8.59 -7.96 8.02
CA LYS A 11 -10.04 -8.20 7.97
C LYS A 11 -10.80 -6.94 7.57
N TYR A 12 -10.46 -5.79 8.14
CA TYR A 12 -11.08 -4.51 7.80
C TYR A 12 -10.86 -4.15 6.32
N PHE A 13 -9.66 -4.42 5.78
CA PHE A 13 -9.37 -4.25 4.37
C PHE A 13 -10.27 -5.13 3.50
N ASN A 14 -10.40 -6.42 3.83
CA ASN A 14 -11.26 -7.34 3.10
C ASN A 14 -12.74 -6.96 3.18
N ASP A 15 -13.26 -6.63 4.37
CA ASP A 15 -14.66 -6.23 4.57
C ASP A 15 -15.00 -4.91 3.85
N SER A 16 -14.00 -4.05 3.65
CA SER A 16 -14.14 -2.79 2.91
C SER A 16 -14.23 -2.99 1.40
N LEU A 17 -13.72 -4.10 0.85
CA LEU A 17 -13.82 -4.42 -0.59
C LEU A 17 -15.25 -4.75 -1.02
N GLU A 18 -16.10 -5.22 -0.10
CA GLU A 18 -17.47 -5.65 -0.43
C GLU A 18 -18.48 -4.48 -0.52
N LYS A 19 -18.13 -3.27 -0.05
CA LYS A 19 -19.11 -2.20 0.20
C LYS A 19 -19.05 -0.98 -0.73
N VAL A 20 -18.16 -0.94 -1.72
CA VAL A 20 -17.89 0.32 -2.44
C VAL A 20 -18.35 0.30 -3.92
N PRO A 21 -19.31 1.16 -4.33
CA PRO A 21 -19.76 1.24 -5.72
C PRO A 21 -18.82 2.13 -6.55
N SER A 22 -18.35 1.60 -7.69
CA SER A 22 -17.55 2.27 -8.73
C SER A 22 -16.11 2.63 -8.35
N TYR A 23 -15.14 1.71 -8.50
CA TYR A 23 -13.81 1.93 -7.89
C TYR A 23 -12.62 1.33 -8.66
N GLU A 24 -12.04 2.11 -9.59
CA GLU A 24 -10.74 1.80 -10.20
C GLU A 24 -9.60 1.76 -9.17
N PHE A 25 -9.69 2.53 -8.07
CA PHE A 25 -8.61 2.70 -7.09
C PHE A 25 -8.44 1.54 -6.10
N PRO A 26 -9.50 1.07 -5.39
CA PRO A 26 -9.50 -0.22 -4.69
C PRO A 26 -9.03 -1.37 -5.58
N MET A 27 -9.49 -1.44 -6.84
CA MET A 27 -9.02 -2.46 -7.77
C MET A 27 -7.54 -2.33 -8.10
N LYS A 28 -7.01 -1.12 -8.32
CA LYS A 28 -5.58 -0.90 -8.58
C LYS A 28 -4.71 -1.28 -7.39
N SER A 29 -5.08 -0.86 -6.17
CA SER A 29 -4.34 -1.22 -4.95
C SER A 29 -4.35 -2.75 -4.72
N LEU A 30 -5.50 -3.40 -4.96
CA LEU A 30 -5.65 -4.84 -4.84
C LEU A 30 -4.82 -5.58 -5.91
N GLN A 31 -4.85 -5.13 -7.16
CA GLN A 31 -4.09 -5.72 -8.26
C GLN A 31 -2.58 -5.65 -7.98
N LEU A 32 -2.07 -4.47 -7.59
CA LEU A 32 -0.65 -4.29 -7.27
C LEU A 32 -0.22 -5.13 -6.06
N ALA A 33 -1.06 -5.22 -5.04
CA ALA A 33 -0.81 -6.08 -3.88
C ALA A 33 -0.79 -7.57 -4.28
N GLN A 34 -1.70 -8.00 -5.15
CA GLN A 34 -1.74 -9.37 -5.66
C GLN A 34 -0.51 -9.70 -6.52
N THR A 35 -0.06 -8.77 -7.38
CA THR A 35 1.18 -8.91 -8.15
C THR A 35 2.40 -9.06 -7.23
N ALA A 36 2.50 -8.27 -6.17
CA ALA A 36 3.58 -8.45 -5.20
C ALA A 36 3.48 -9.80 -4.48
N LYS A 37 2.26 -10.22 -4.12
CA LYS A 37 2.00 -11.47 -3.39
C LYS A 37 2.31 -12.73 -4.20
N SER A 38 2.15 -12.71 -5.52
CA SER A 38 2.47 -13.86 -6.37
C SER A 38 3.99 -14.09 -6.50
N GLN A 39 4.79 -13.03 -6.30
CA GLN A 39 6.25 -13.07 -6.43
C GLN A 39 6.97 -13.25 -5.09
N LEU A 40 6.36 -12.81 -3.99
CA LEU A 40 6.99 -12.81 -2.66
C LEU A 40 6.51 -13.99 -1.81
N PRO A 41 7.43 -14.71 -1.13
CA PRO A 41 7.04 -15.69 -0.12
C PRO A 41 6.33 -15.01 1.06
N GLY A 42 5.45 -15.74 1.77
CA GLY A 42 4.49 -15.17 2.72
C GLY A 42 5.07 -14.17 3.73
N ASP A 43 6.19 -14.49 4.38
CA ASP A 43 6.82 -13.59 5.37
C ASP A 43 7.39 -12.33 4.70
N ARG A 44 7.96 -12.46 3.50
CA ARG A 44 8.49 -11.34 2.71
C ARG A 44 7.38 -10.43 2.18
N TYR A 45 6.23 -11.00 1.82
CA TYR A 45 5.08 -10.22 1.41
C TYR A 45 4.57 -9.32 2.54
N ASN A 46 4.50 -9.83 3.77
CA ASN A 46 4.06 -9.04 4.92
C ASN A 46 5.01 -7.86 5.19
N GLU A 47 6.33 -8.11 5.21
CA GLU A 47 7.35 -7.06 5.36
C GLU A 47 7.24 -5.99 4.25
N TYR A 48 7.07 -6.43 3.00
CA TYR A 48 6.91 -5.56 1.84
C TYR A 48 5.64 -4.70 1.94
N PHE A 49 4.51 -5.31 2.31
CA PHE A 49 3.22 -4.63 2.39
C PHE A 49 3.19 -3.62 3.54
N GLU A 50 3.80 -3.95 4.69
CA GLU A 50 3.99 -3.00 5.79
C GLU A 50 4.85 -1.81 5.40
N ALA A 51 5.91 -2.02 4.61
CA ALA A 51 6.71 -0.93 4.06
C ALA A 51 5.88 -0.05 3.11
N ALA A 52 5.05 -0.66 2.24
CA ALA A 52 4.19 0.09 1.33
C ALA A 52 3.17 0.97 2.06
N CYS A 53 2.55 0.47 3.14
CA CYS A 53 1.65 1.26 3.99
C CYS A 53 2.38 2.42 4.69
N ARG A 54 3.58 2.18 5.23
CA ARG A 54 4.38 3.25 5.84
C ARG A 54 4.77 4.33 4.84
N ALA A 55 5.17 3.93 3.62
CA ALA A 55 5.47 4.87 2.55
C ALA A 55 4.20 5.67 2.18
N ALA A 56 3.05 5.01 2.04
CA ALA A 56 1.76 5.66 1.74
C ALA A 56 1.38 6.73 2.78
N TRP A 57 1.49 6.41 4.07
CA TRP A 57 1.16 7.36 5.15
C TRP A 57 2.19 8.46 5.36
N SER A 58 3.37 8.33 4.75
CA SER A 58 4.39 9.39 4.74
C SER A 58 4.17 10.39 3.60
N LEU A 59 3.20 10.15 2.71
CA LEU A 59 2.93 11.06 1.61
C LEU A 59 2.14 12.28 2.11
N PRO A 60 2.67 13.51 1.92
CA PRO A 60 1.91 14.71 2.16
C PRO A 60 0.69 14.73 1.24
N HIS A 61 -0.46 15.06 1.82
CA HIS A 61 -1.70 15.27 1.09
C HIS A 61 -2.12 16.73 1.21
N GLU A 62 -2.17 17.43 0.07
CA GLU A 62 -2.74 18.76 -0.01
C GLU A 62 -3.72 18.82 -1.18
N ARG A 63 -4.97 19.23 -0.90
CA ARG A 63 -5.99 19.45 -1.93
C ARG A 63 -6.21 18.27 -2.90
N GLY A 64 -6.09 17.04 -2.40
CA GLY A 64 -6.29 15.82 -3.19
C GLY A 64 -5.10 15.41 -4.07
N LEU A 65 -3.95 16.07 -3.93
CA LEU A 65 -2.69 15.68 -4.56
C LEU A 65 -1.75 15.06 -3.52
N PHE A 66 -1.07 13.97 -3.92
CA PHE A 66 -0.05 13.29 -3.12
C PHE A 66 1.28 13.40 -3.84
N PHE A 67 2.30 13.85 -3.12
CA PHE A 67 3.65 13.97 -3.65
C PHE A 67 4.55 12.95 -2.99
N TRP A 68 5.49 12.42 -3.77
CA TRP A 68 6.49 11.53 -3.25
C TRP A 68 7.45 12.31 -2.34
N ALA A 69 7.43 11.98 -1.03
CA ALA A 69 8.18 12.68 0.00
C ALA A 69 9.52 12.00 0.34
N PRO A 70 10.49 12.72 0.92
CA PRO A 70 11.78 12.17 1.35
C PRO A 70 11.65 10.93 2.24
N GLU A 71 10.71 10.93 3.19
CA GLU A 71 10.46 9.81 4.10
C GLU A 71 9.97 8.56 3.35
N ALA A 72 9.11 8.74 2.34
CA ALA A 72 8.68 7.66 1.47
C ALA A 72 9.83 7.15 0.57
N GLU A 73 10.71 8.05 0.11
CA GLU A 73 11.92 7.70 -0.63
C GLU A 73 12.89 6.85 0.20
N GLU A 74 13.12 7.19 1.46
CA GLU A 74 13.96 6.39 2.36
C GLU A 74 13.43 4.97 2.52
N ILE A 75 12.12 4.82 2.69
CA ILE A 75 11.47 3.50 2.75
C ILE A 75 11.65 2.76 1.42
N TYR A 76 11.46 3.44 0.28
CA TYR A 76 11.67 2.84 -1.03
C TYR A 76 13.11 2.37 -1.23
N VAL A 77 14.12 3.13 -0.81
CA VAL A 77 15.53 2.72 -0.89
C VAL A 77 15.79 1.47 -0.04
N GLN A 78 15.20 1.36 1.14
CA GLN A 78 15.28 0.16 1.98
C GLN A 78 14.62 -1.04 1.30
N VAL A 79 13.45 -0.86 0.70
CA VAL A 79 12.74 -1.90 -0.05
C VAL A 79 13.52 -2.33 -1.29
N ALA A 80 14.04 -1.38 -2.09
CA ALA A 80 14.83 -1.67 -3.28
C ALA A 80 16.09 -2.50 -2.96
N ARG A 81 16.69 -2.29 -1.78
CA ARG A 81 17.82 -3.10 -1.29
C ARG A 81 17.36 -4.49 -0.83
N ALA A 82 16.39 -4.54 0.09
CA ALA A 82 15.93 -5.78 0.72
C ALA A 82 15.23 -6.73 -0.27
N PHE A 83 14.61 -6.17 -1.31
CA PHE A 83 13.84 -6.91 -2.31
C PHE A 83 14.49 -6.87 -3.70
N SER A 84 15.80 -6.59 -3.80
CA SER A 84 16.53 -6.49 -5.07
C SER A 84 16.43 -7.73 -5.98
N HIS A 85 16.18 -8.90 -5.40
CA HIS A 85 15.95 -10.15 -6.15
C HIS A 85 14.54 -10.28 -6.75
N TRP A 86 13.61 -9.38 -6.38
CA TRP A 86 12.24 -9.32 -6.88
C TRP A 86 11.99 -7.98 -7.57
N PRO A 87 12.44 -7.81 -8.83
CA PRO A 87 12.40 -6.54 -9.54
C PRO A 87 10.97 -6.05 -9.79
N GLU A 88 10.00 -6.94 -9.97
CA GLU A 88 8.60 -6.56 -10.19
C GLU A 88 7.97 -5.94 -8.92
N PRO A 89 8.04 -6.56 -7.73
CA PRO A 89 7.67 -5.90 -6.48
C PRO A 89 8.36 -4.54 -6.27
N VAL A 90 9.66 -4.43 -6.54
CA VAL A 90 10.36 -3.14 -6.42
C VAL A 90 9.82 -2.11 -7.42
N GLY A 91 9.51 -2.53 -8.66
CA GLY A 91 9.00 -1.66 -9.72
C GLY A 91 7.60 -1.11 -9.43
N ILE A 92 6.73 -1.91 -8.82
CA ILE A 92 5.35 -1.50 -8.51
C ILE A 92 5.20 -0.81 -7.15
N PHE A 93 6.26 -0.76 -6.32
CA PHE A 93 6.17 -0.30 -4.94
C PHE A 93 5.61 1.12 -4.80
N ARG A 94 6.10 2.07 -5.60
CA ARG A 94 5.65 3.47 -5.54
C ARG A 94 4.19 3.60 -5.95
N GLU A 95 3.77 2.88 -6.98
CA GLU A 95 2.38 2.85 -7.41
C GLU A 95 1.47 2.23 -6.35
N LEU A 96 1.93 1.16 -5.69
CA LEU A 96 1.19 0.55 -4.59
C LEU A 96 1.03 1.52 -3.42
N ALA A 97 2.10 2.22 -3.02
CA ALA A 97 2.03 3.22 -1.96
C ALA A 97 1.06 4.37 -2.30
N HIS A 98 1.07 4.87 -3.54
CA HIS A 98 0.09 5.87 -3.99
C HIS A 98 -1.35 5.34 -3.96
N ALA A 99 -1.57 4.12 -4.46
CA ALA A 99 -2.91 3.52 -4.48
C ALA A 99 -3.43 3.25 -3.06
N LEU A 100 -2.56 2.86 -2.12
CA LEU A 100 -2.89 2.69 -0.71
C LEU A 100 -3.26 4.02 -0.03
N MET A 101 -2.55 5.11 -0.34
CA MET A 101 -2.87 6.43 0.20
C MET A 101 -4.24 6.92 -0.31
N GLN A 102 -4.51 6.74 -1.60
CA GLN A 102 -5.82 7.06 -2.18
C GLN A 102 -6.96 6.26 -1.52
N LEU A 103 -6.76 4.95 -1.33
CA LEU A 103 -7.72 4.11 -0.63
C LEU A 103 -7.95 4.58 0.81
N HIS A 104 -6.88 4.94 1.52
CA HIS A 104 -6.96 5.44 2.90
C HIS A 104 -7.85 6.69 3.00
N LEU A 105 -7.71 7.64 2.08
CA LEU A 105 -8.52 8.87 2.10
C LEU A 105 -9.98 8.61 1.76
N ILE A 106 -10.25 7.80 0.74
CA ILE A 106 -11.61 7.34 0.39
C ILE A 106 -12.30 6.72 1.61
N GLN A 107 -11.59 5.84 2.34
CA GLN A 107 -12.13 5.17 3.53
C GLN A 107 -12.36 6.11 4.72
N ASN A 108 -11.59 7.20 4.82
CA ASN A 108 -11.70 8.17 5.91
C ASN A 108 -12.55 9.40 5.57
N GLY A 109 -13.13 9.46 4.36
CA GLY A 109 -14.00 10.56 3.94
C GLY A 109 -13.29 11.90 3.75
N GLN A 110 -12.00 11.86 3.38
CA GLN A 110 -11.16 13.02 3.11
C GLN A 110 -10.97 13.27 1.61
#